data_AF-A0A6G3WV71-F1
#
_entry.id   AF-A0A6G3WV71-F1
#
_cell.length_a   1.000
_cell.length_b   1.000
_cell.length_c   1.000
_cell.angle_alpha   90.00
_cell.angle_beta   90.00
_cell.angle_gamma   90.00
#
_symmetry.space_group_name_H-M   'P 1'
#
loop_
_entity.id
_entity.type
_entity.pdbx_description
1 polymer ?
#
loop_
_entity_poly.entity_id
_entity_poly.type
_entity_poly.pdbx_seq_one_letter_code
_entity_poly.pdbx_strand_id
1 'polypeptide(L)'
;AVDLMKSLSGKKTQAAMFDAMGFLPTYTDVLDNAAKKEPFVAPFVQTLGAGAKFVPASPAWGQIDASLILPTMFQEIVSGRKDVAQA
;
A
#
# COMPACT_ATOMS: atom_id res chain seq x y z
N ALA A 1 -10.55 -12.77 19.39
CA ALA A 1 -9.63 -12.11 18.43
C ALA A 1 -10.00 -12.40 16.98
N VAL A 2 -10.13 -13.67 16.57
CA VAL A 2 -10.41 -14.05 15.18
C VAL A 2 -11.73 -13.49 14.65
N ASP A 3 -12.82 -13.55 15.44
CA ASP A 3 -14.13 -13.07 14.95
C ASP A 3 -14.16 -11.55 14.77
N LEU A 4 -13.48 -10.81 15.65
CA LEU A 4 -13.28 -9.37 15.49
C LEU A 4 -12.45 -9.07 14.24
N MET A 5 -11.37 -9.81 14.01
CA MET A 5 -10.58 -9.64 12.78
C MET A 5 -11.42 -9.91 11.53
N LYS A 6 -12.24 -10.97 11.53
CA LYS A 6 -13.16 -11.27 10.41
C LYS A 6 -14.21 -10.19 10.20
N SER A 7 -14.77 -9.62 11.27
CA SER A 7 -15.76 -8.55 11.14
C SER A 7 -15.14 -7.26 10.59
N LEU A 8 -13.92 -6.91 11.03
CA LEU A 8 -13.21 -5.72 10.56
C LEU A 8 -12.69 -5.87 9.12
N SER A 9 -12.25 -7.07 8.75
CA SER A 9 -11.71 -7.35 7.40
C SER A 9 -12.79 -7.72 6.38
N GLY A 10 -14.05 -7.88 6.78
CA GLY A 10 -15.14 -8.27 5.88
C GLY A 10 -15.48 -7.21 4.83
N LYS A 11 -16.02 -7.65 3.68
CA LYS A 11 -16.38 -6.79 2.53
C LYS A 11 -17.22 -5.57 2.92
N LYS A 12 -18.23 -5.76 3.77
CA LYS A 12 -19.11 -4.68 4.25
C LYS A 12 -18.32 -3.60 4.99
N THR A 13 -17.43 -4.01 5.87
CA THR A 13 -16.62 -3.08 6.66
C THR A 13 -15.61 -2.36 5.77
N GLN A 14 -14.96 -3.06 4.85
CA GLN A 14 -14.04 -2.42 3.89
C GLN A 14 -14.75 -1.40 2.99
N ALA A 15 -15.94 -1.70 2.49
CA ALA A 15 -16.74 -0.74 1.73
C ALA A 15 -17.10 0.50 2.56
N ALA A 16 -17.50 0.30 3.83
CA ALA A 16 -17.78 1.42 4.74
C ALA A 16 -16.52 2.26 5.06
N MET A 17 -15.35 1.63 5.18
CA MET A 17 -14.08 2.32 5.41
C MET A 17 -13.64 3.14 4.18
N PHE A 18 -13.88 2.63 2.97
CA PHE A 18 -13.69 3.39 1.75
C PHE A 18 -14.59 4.62 1.72
N ASP A 19 -15.89 4.43 1.98
CA ASP A 19 -16.87 5.51 1.96
C ASP A 19 -16.59 6.60 3.00
N ALA A 20 -16.09 6.21 4.18
CA ALA A 20 -15.84 7.15 5.27
C ALA A 20 -14.47 7.85 5.19
N MET A 21 -13.43 7.14 4.71
CA MET A 21 -12.03 7.58 4.87
C MET A 21 -11.17 7.36 3.62
N GLY A 22 -11.70 6.77 2.56
CA GLY A 22 -10.96 6.51 1.32
C GLY A 22 -10.01 5.32 1.39
N PHE A 23 -10.10 4.46 2.42
CA PHE A 23 -9.29 3.25 2.47
C PHE A 23 -9.67 2.28 1.35
N LEU A 24 -8.72 1.97 0.47
CA LEU A 24 -8.96 1.06 -0.65
C LEU A 24 -9.25 -0.37 -0.15
N PRO A 25 -10.34 -1.00 -0.60
CA PRO A 25 -10.65 -2.39 -0.28
C PRO A 25 -9.61 -3.37 -0.84
N THR A 26 -9.47 -4.53 -0.19
CA THR A 26 -8.60 -5.62 -0.64
C THR A 26 -9.32 -6.72 -1.42
N TYR A 27 -10.65 -6.81 -1.30
CA TYR A 27 -11.46 -7.69 -2.16
C TYR A 27 -11.63 -7.02 -3.53
N THR A 28 -11.27 -7.71 -4.60
CA THR A 28 -11.27 -7.18 -5.97
C THR A 28 -12.65 -6.65 -6.39
N ASP A 29 -13.73 -7.35 -6.07
CA ASP A 29 -15.09 -6.92 -6.40
C ASP A 29 -15.51 -5.64 -5.66
N VAL A 30 -15.06 -5.46 -4.42
CA VAL A 30 -15.32 -4.23 -3.64
C VAL A 30 -14.45 -3.08 -4.15
N LEU A 31 -13.20 -3.37 -4.52
CA LEU A 31 -12.25 -2.43 -5.09
C LEU A 31 -12.73 -1.90 -6.45
N ASP A 32 -13.28 -2.76 -7.30
CA ASP A 32 -13.87 -2.36 -8.59
C ASP A 32 -15.08 -1.44 -8.40
N ASN A 33 -15.91 -1.71 -7.39
CA ASN A 33 -17.04 -0.85 -7.05
C ASN A 33 -16.58 0.51 -6.52
N ALA A 34 -15.49 0.56 -5.75
CA ALA A 34 -14.87 1.80 -5.31
C ALA A 34 -14.43 2.67 -6.50
N ALA A 35 -13.78 2.08 -7.51
CA ALA A 35 -13.38 2.81 -8.73
C ALA A 35 -14.57 3.30 -9.58
N LYS A 36 -15.69 2.56 -9.59
CA LYS A 36 -16.92 3.02 -10.25
C LYS A 36 -17.55 4.20 -9.51
N LYS A 37 -17.51 4.19 -8.18
CA LYS A 37 -18.08 5.24 -7.33
C LYS A 37 -17.23 6.52 -7.39
N GLU A 38 -15.91 6.36 -7.32
CA GLU A 38 -14.95 7.45 -7.33
C GLU A 38 -13.94 7.25 -8.47
N PRO A 39 -14.20 7.82 -9.66
CA PRO A 39 -13.36 7.58 -10.84
C PRO A 39 -11.89 7.98 -10.66
N PHE A 40 -11.58 8.93 -9.76
CA PHE A 40 -10.20 9.31 -9.46
C PHE A 40 -9.39 8.17 -8.80
N VAL A 41 -10.06 7.16 -8.24
CA VAL A 41 -9.45 5.98 -7.63
C VAL A 41 -9.02 4.96 -8.69
N ALA A 42 -9.56 5.02 -9.91
CA ALA A 42 -9.31 4.04 -10.96
C ALA A 42 -7.81 3.78 -11.28
N PRO A 43 -6.92 4.80 -11.34
CA PRO A 43 -5.49 4.57 -11.55
C PRO A 43 -4.83 3.75 -10.43
N PHE A 44 -5.28 3.91 -9.19
CA PHE A 44 -4.79 3.12 -8.06
C PHE A 44 -5.24 1.66 -8.18
N VAL A 45 -6.51 1.43 -8.53
CA VAL A 45 -7.04 0.06 -8.76
C VAL A 45 -6.30 -0.63 -9.90
N GLN A 46 -6.04 0.07 -11.00
CA GLN A 46 -5.26 -0.45 -12.11
C GLN A 46 -3.84 -0.84 -11.67
N THR A 47 -3.18 -0.01 -10.86
CA THR A 47 -1.83 -0.28 -10.35
C THR A 47 -1.82 -1.52 -9.45
N LEU A 48 -2.81 -1.67 -8.57
CA LEU A 48 -2.97 -2.85 -7.72
C LEU A 48 -3.21 -4.11 -8.56
N GLY A 49 -4.10 -4.03 -9.56
CA GLY A 49 -4.40 -5.13 -10.49
C GLY A 49 -3.21 -5.53 -11.37
N ALA A 50 -2.29 -4.60 -11.65
CA ALA A 50 -1.06 -4.86 -12.40
C ALA A 50 0.01 -5.62 -11.58
N GLY A 51 -0.27 -5.97 -10.32
CA GLY A 51 0.63 -6.77 -9.50
C GLY A 51 1.65 -5.96 -8.72
N ALA A 52 1.30 -4.72 -8.33
CA ALA A 52 2.12 -3.89 -7.46
C ALA A 52 2.67 -4.67 -6.26
N LYS A 53 3.98 -4.54 -6.02
CA LYS A 53 4.65 -5.19 -4.90
C LYS A 53 4.65 -4.24 -3.71
N PHE A 54 4.21 -4.78 -2.57
CA PHE A 54 4.23 -4.08 -1.30
C PHE A 54 5.53 -4.35 -0.53
N VAL A 55 5.60 -3.85 0.69
CA VAL A 55 6.69 -4.08 1.64
C VAL A 55 7.16 -5.55 1.63
N PRO A 56 8.48 -5.80 1.56
CA PRO A 56 9.03 -7.14 1.63
C PRO A 56 8.57 -7.90 2.89
N ALA A 57 8.12 -9.15 2.69
CA ALA A 57 7.74 -10.05 3.78
C ALA A 57 8.96 -10.77 4.41
N SER A 58 10.15 -10.16 4.36
CA SER A 58 11.36 -10.74 4.95
C SER A 58 11.46 -10.38 6.44
N PRO A 59 12.01 -11.27 7.29
CA PRO A 59 12.13 -11.00 8.74
C PRO A 59 12.91 -9.72 9.06
N ALA A 60 13.88 -9.36 8.22
CA ALA A 60 14.72 -8.19 8.41
C ALA A 60 14.06 -6.86 7.99
N TRP A 61 12.92 -6.90 7.27
CA TRP A 61 12.33 -5.68 6.70
C TRP A 61 12.03 -4.62 7.76
N GLY A 62 11.45 -5.02 8.90
CA GLY A 62 11.13 -4.08 9.97
C GLY A 62 12.36 -3.33 10.51
N GLN A 63 13.52 -3.99 10.57
CA GLN A 63 14.77 -3.35 10.99
C GLN A 63 15.30 -2.39 9.92
N ILE A 64 15.22 -2.78 8.64
CA ILE A 64 15.67 -1.96 7.50
C ILE A 64 14.84 -0.67 7.40
N ASP A 65 13.51 -0.79 7.50
CA ASP A 65 12.58 0.33 7.40
C ASP A 65 12.76 1.31 8.58
N ALA A 66 12.81 0.78 9.81
CA ALA A 66 13.02 1.60 11.01
C ALA A 66 14.37 2.34 11.03
N SER A 67 15.38 1.78 10.34
CA SER A 67 16.72 2.37 10.24
C SER A 67 16.83 3.40 9.10
N LEU A 68 15.75 3.66 8.36
CA LEU A 68 15.67 4.63 7.26
C LEU A 68 16.75 4.41 6.19
N ILE A 69 17.14 3.16 5.94
CA ILE A 69 18.19 2.81 4.97
C ILE A 69 17.80 3.30 3.58
N LEU A 70 16.61 2.93 3.09
CA LEU A 70 16.16 3.31 1.75
C LEU A 70 15.90 4.82 1.59
N PRO A 71 15.20 5.51 2.51
CA PRO A 71 15.06 6.97 2.43
C PRO A 71 16.40 7.71 2.38
N THR A 72 17.38 7.28 3.19
CA THR A 72 18.72 7.90 3.20
C THR A 72 19.44 7.67 1.88
N MET A 73 19.43 6.44 1.37
CA MET A 73 19.99 6.08 0.07
C MET A 73 19.38 6.94 -1.06
N PHE A 74 18.05 7.08 -1.11
CA PHE A 74 17.39 7.95 -2.09
C PHE A 74 17.82 9.41 -1.97
N GLN A 75 17.92 9.92 -0.74
CA GLN A 75 18.32 11.30 -0.49
C GLN A 75 19.78 11.55 -0.90
N GLU A 76 20.69 10.61 -0.67
CA GLU A 76 22.08 10.68 -1.15
C GLU A 76 22.19 10.69 -2.67
N ILE A 77 21.41 9.84 -3.36
CA ILE A 77 21.39 9.75 -4.82
C ILE A 77 20.78 11.02 -5.45
N VAL A 78 19.57 11.41 -5.03
CA VAL A 78 18.86 12.54 -5.63
C VAL A 78 19.55 13.87 -5.35
N SER A 79 20.25 14.00 -4.22
CA SER A 79 21.09 15.17 -3.94
C SER A 79 22.41 15.21 -4.70
N GLY A 80 22.78 14.13 -5.42
CA GLY A 80 24.05 14.02 -6.12
C GLY A 80 25.26 13.83 -5.22
N ARG A 81 25.07 13.56 -3.92
CA ARG A 81 26.18 13.28 -2.98
C ARG A 81 26.84 11.94 -3.24
N LYS A 82 26.06 10.97 -3.74
CA LYS A 82 26.52 9.65 -4.18
C LYS A 82 25.78 9.25 -5.45
N ASP A 83 26.36 8.35 -6.22
CA ASP A 83 25.64 7.62 -7.28
C ASP A 83 25.01 6.32 -6.75
N VAL A 84 24.33 5.57 -7.61
CA VAL A 84 23.67 4.30 -7.25
C VAL A 84 24.66 3.22 -6.79
N ALA A 85 25.89 3.23 -7.29
CA ALA A 85 26.89 2.21 -6.93
C ALA A 85 27.54 2.49 -5.56
N GLN A 86 27.54 3.76 -5.14
CA GLN A 86 28.14 4.22 -3.90
C GLN A 86 27.16 4.33 -2.73
N ALA A 87 25.88 4.51 -3.04
CA ALA A 87 24.81 4.70 -2.07
C ALA A 87 24.50 3.42 -1.27
#